data_AF-A0A4Q3CMV5-F1
#
_entry.id   AF-A0A4Q3CMV5-F1
#
_cell.length_a   1.000
_cell.length_b   1.000
_cell.length_c   1.000
_cell.angle_alpha   90.00
_cell.angle_beta   90.00
_cell.angle_gamma   90.00
#
_symmetry.space_group_name_H-M   'P 1'
#
loop_
_entity.id
_entity.type
_entity.pdbx_description
1 polymer ?
#
loop_
_entity_poly.entity_id
_entity_poly.type
_entity_poly.pdbx_seq_one_letter_code
_entity_poly.pdbx_strand_id
1 'polypeptide(L)' 'GHLMGIQACIWNEPMTDRAVFDRLVFPRLSAIAETAWSTNRDFARFTALVGTMPNMYGNYEDA' A
#
# COMPACT_ATOMS: atom_id res chain seq x y z
N GLY A 1 -7.96 6.80 26.13
CA GLY A 1 -8.65 6.79 24.82
C GLY A 1 -8.28 5.52 24.09
N HIS A 2 -9.24 4.85 23.46
CA HIS A 2 -8.99 3.65 22.66
C HIS A 2 -8.79 4.04 21.20
N LEU A 3 -7.84 3.41 20.51
CA LEU A 3 -7.64 3.63 19.07
C LEU A 3 -8.79 2.97 18.29
N MET A 4 -9.56 3.76 17.54
CA MET A 4 -10.74 3.26 16.80
C MET A 4 -10.37 2.58 15.48
N GLY A 5 -9.24 2.98 14.86
CA GLY A 5 -8.82 2.47 13.57
C GLY A 5 -7.70 3.32 12.98
N ILE A 6 -7.30 2.95 11.75
CA ILE A 6 -6.25 3.60 10.99
C ILE A 6 -6.81 3.98 9.62
N GLN A 7 -6.50 5.19 9.15
CA GLN A 7 -6.85 5.69 7.82
C GLN A 7 -5.59 6.29 7.19
N ALA A 8 -5.41 6.04 5.90
CA ALA A 8 -4.46 6.77 5.07
C ALA A 8 -5.19 7.62 4.04
N CYS A 9 -4.72 8.83 3.84
CA CYS A 9 -5.26 9.76 2.86
C CYS A 9 -4.34 9.84 1.64
N ILE A 10 -4.93 10.12 0.49
CA ILE A 10 -4.24 10.59 -0.70
C ILE A 10 -4.97 11.82 -1.23
N TRP A 11 -4.20 12.84 -1.60
CA TRP A 11 -4.71 14.09 -2.15
C TRP A 11 -4.44 14.14 -3.65
N ASN A 12 -5.36 14.74 -4.40
CA ASN A 12 -5.48 14.54 -5.84
C ASN A 12 -4.66 15.52 -6.69
N GLU A 13 -4.02 16.53 -6.09
CA GLU A 13 -3.43 17.66 -6.81
C GLU A 13 -2.36 17.27 -7.85
N PRO A 14 -1.49 16.25 -7.63
CA PRO A 14 -0.57 15.77 -8.66
C PRO A 14 -1.06 14.50 -9.39
N MET A 15 -2.26 13.99 -9.12
CA MET A 15 -2.77 12.72 -9.67
C MET A 15 -3.41 12.91 -11.05
N THR A 16 -2.57 13.22 -12.04
CA THR A 16 -3.01 13.49 -13.41
C THR A 16 -3.42 12.23 -14.17
N ASP A 17 -2.91 11.07 -13.77
CA ASP A 17 -3.26 9.79 -14.36
C ASP A 17 -3.13 8.63 -13.34
N ARG A 18 -3.59 7.45 -13.74
CA ARG A 18 -3.60 6.26 -12.90
C ARG A 18 -2.20 5.69 -12.60
N ALA A 19 -1.20 5.92 -13.45
CA ALA A 19 0.18 5.50 -13.17
C ALA A 19 0.78 6.34 -12.04
N VAL A 20 0.46 7.64 -11.99
CA VAL A 20 0.82 8.50 -10.87
C VAL A 20 0.15 8.04 -9.58
N PHE A 21 -1.14 7.69 -9.62
CA PHE A 21 -1.82 7.08 -8.46
C PHE A 21 -1.11 5.81 -8.00
N ASP A 22 -0.83 4.87 -8.91
CA ASP A 22 -0.23 3.58 -8.58
C ASP A 22 1.12 3.78 -7.88
N ARG A 23 1.98 4.65 -8.41
CA ARG A 23 3.28 4.99 -7.82
C ARG A 23 3.19 5.68 -6.46
N LEU A 24 2.12 6.44 -6.20
CA LEU A 24 1.92 7.14 -4.93
C LEU A 24 1.25 6.27 -3.86
N VAL A 25 0.45 5.28 -4.27
CA VAL A 25 -0.34 4.43 -3.36
C VAL A 25 0.34 3.11 -3.07
N PHE A 26 0.94 2.47 -4.07
CA PHE A 26 1.59 1.19 -3.92
C PHE A 26 3.12 1.36 -3.93
N PRO A 27 3.86 0.62 -3.08
CA PRO A 27 3.40 -0.40 -2.15
C PRO A 27 2.98 0.11 -0.75
N ARG A 28 3.00 1.42 -0.50
CA ARG A 28 2.81 1.98 0.85
C ARG A 28 1.44 1.68 1.49
N LEU A 29 0.39 1.52 0.68
CA LEU A 29 -0.93 1.12 1.16
C LEU A 29 -0.89 -0.26 1.83
N SER A 30 -0.08 -1.19 1.31
CA SER A 30 0.10 -2.51 1.91
C SER A 30 0.75 -2.42 3.29
N ALA A 31 1.68 -1.48 3.51
CA ALA A 31 2.27 -1.25 4.82
C ALA A 31 1.24 -0.70 5.83
N ILE A 32 0.35 0.19 5.36
CA ILE A 32 -0.76 0.71 6.18
C ILE A 32 -1.71 -0.43 6.55
N ALA A 33 -2.07 -1.29 5.59
CA ALA A 33 -2.92 -2.45 5.82
C ALA A 33 -2.30 -3.44 6.82
N GLU A 34 -1.01 -3.76 6.68
CA GLU A 34 -0.27 -4.62 7.63
C GLU A 34 -0.29 -4.00 9.04
N THR A 35 -0.16 -2.68 9.15
CA THR A 35 -0.19 -1.98 10.44
C THR A 35 -1.59 -1.99 11.07
N ALA A 36 -2.62 -1.87 10.25
CA ALA A 36 -4.01 -1.80 10.70
C ALA A 36 -4.62 -3.17 11.05
N TRP A 37 -4.17 -4.24 10.39
CA TRP A 37 -4.77 -5.57 10.50
C TRP A 37 -3.91 -6.59 11.24
N SER A 38 -2.59 -6.57 11.04
CA SER A 38 -1.72 -7.64 11.52
C SER A 38 -1.25 -7.40 12.95
N THR A 39 -1.42 -8.43 13.79
CA THR A 39 -0.97 -8.42 15.20
C THR A 39 0.51 -8.74 15.36
N ASN A 40 1.07 -9.57 14.46
CA ASN A 40 2.48 -9.90 14.41
C ASN A 40 3.13 -9.26 13.17
N ARG A 41 3.80 -8.13 13.38
CA ARG A 41 4.40 -7.33 12.30
C ARG A 41 5.91 -7.51 12.30
N ASP A 42 6.43 -8.04 11.19
CA ASP A 42 7.85 -8.20 10.93
C ASP A 42 8.19 -7.45 9.65
N PHE A 43 9.01 -6.41 9.78
CA PHE A 43 9.40 -5.56 8.67
C PHE A 43 10.28 -6.27 7.64
N ALA A 44 11.16 -7.18 8.08
CA ALA A 44 12.00 -7.96 7.17
C ALA A 44 11.15 -8.92 6.34
N ARG A 45 10.22 -9.62 6.99
CA ARG A 45 9.23 -10.47 6.30
C ARG A 45 8.36 -9.66 5.33
N PHE A 46 7.87 -8.51 5.76
CA PHE A 46 7.07 -7.62 4.92
C PHE A 46 7.84 -7.18 3.68
N THR A 47 9.07 -6.70 3.85
CA THR A 47 9.93 -6.22 2.75
C THR A 47 10.23 -7.33 1.74
N ALA A 48 10.38 -8.57 2.19
CA ALA A 48 10.57 -9.72 1.31
C ALA A 48 9.33 -10.08 0.47
N LEU A 49 8.12 -9.74 0.94
CA LEU A 49 6.85 -10.11 0.31
C LEU A 49 6.16 -8.96 -0.42
N VAL A 50 6.48 -7.70 -0.08
CA VAL A 50 5.73 -6.55 -0.55
C VAL A 50 5.74 -6.40 -2.08
N GLY A 51 6.81 -6.85 -2.74
CA GLY A 51 6.91 -6.87 -4.20
C GLY A 51 5.97 -7.86 -4.90
N THR A 52 5.42 -8.85 -4.18
CA THR A 52 4.46 -9.81 -4.75
C THR A 52 3.01 -9.40 -4.51
N MET A 53 2.77 -8.33 -3.74
CA MET A 53 1.43 -7.86 -3.42
C MET A 53 0.80 -7.13 -4.63
N PRO A 54 -0.52 -7.23 -4.83
CA PRO A 54 -1.17 -6.57 -5.94
C PRO A 54 -1.05 -5.04 -5.84
N ASN A 55 -0.78 -4.40 -6.97
CA ASN A 55 -0.93 -2.96 -7.18
C ASN A 55 -2.24 -2.66 -7.93
N MET A 56 -2.46 -1.42 -8.37
CA MET A 56 -3.71 -1.00 -9.04
C MET A 56 -4.03 -1.84 -10.28
N TYR A 57 -3.01 -2.31 -10.98
CA TYR A 57 -3.18 -3.10 -12.18
C TYR A 57 -3.05 -4.59 -11.92
N GLY A 58 -2.64 -5.04 -10.73
CA GLY A 58 -2.12 -6.41 -10.58
C GLY A 58 -0.74 -6.50 -11.21
N ASN A 59 0.08 -7.46 -10.77
CA ASN A 59 1.49 -7.60 -11.17
C ASN A 59 1.64 -7.99 -12.67
N TYR A 60 1.11 -7.20 -13.60
CA TYR A 60 1.31 -7.34 -15.03
C TYR A 60 2.71 -6.81 -15.38
N GLU A 61 3.70 -7.68 -15.21
CA GLU A 61 4.93 -7.62 -16.00
C GLU A 61 4.67 -8.21 -17.40
N ASP A 62 3.71 -7.70 -18.17
CA ASP A 62 3.52 -8.06 -19.58
C ASP A 62 2.60 -7.03 -20.29
N ALA A 63 3.21 -5.97 -20.83
CA ALA A 63 2.82 -5.24 -22.06
C ALA A 63 3.90 -4.21 -22.43
#